data_AF-A0A848D9C7-F1
#
_entry.id   AF-A0A848D9C7-F1
#
_cell.length_a   1.000
_cell.length_b   1.000
_cell.length_c   1.000
_cell.angle_alpha   90.00
_cell.angle_beta   90.00
_cell.angle_gamma   90.00
#
_symmetry.space_group_name_H-M   'P 1'
#
loop_
_entity.id
_entity.type
_entity.pdbx_description
1 polymer ?
#
loop_
_entity_poly.entity_id
_entity_poly.type
_entity_poly.pdbx_seq_one_letter_code
_entity_poly.pdbx_strand_id
1 'polypeptide(L)'
;DKTELQHATQLDMENRQSLINTLKIAEQNMCEKEYIRYVKLSNISGTGIVAGITTRYLFPDKPFIAVNSTSDTVKVSGRGTRKLVSQGLDLAAVIKSAAEAVGGVGGGHNIASGASIPNGREEEFITIVDQLVGKQLHNFVVQR
;
A
#
# COMPACT_ATOMS: atom_id res chain seq x y z
N ASP A 1 -34.66 1.21 -14.70
CA ASP A 1 -35.37 1.95 -13.65
C ASP A 1 -34.63 3.28 -13.41
N LYS A 2 -35.29 4.44 -13.50
CA LYS A 2 -34.61 5.76 -13.48
C LYS A 2 -34.05 6.10 -12.09
N THR A 3 -34.68 5.58 -11.04
CA THR A 3 -34.33 5.81 -9.64
C THR A 3 -33.02 5.11 -9.27
N GLU A 4 -32.83 3.87 -9.73
CA GLU A 4 -31.59 3.12 -9.56
C GLU A 4 -30.39 3.80 -10.24
N LEU A 5 -30.61 4.39 -11.42
CA LEU A 5 -29.56 5.12 -12.14
C LEU A 5 -29.14 6.39 -11.40
N GLN A 6 -30.09 7.14 -10.83
CA GLN A 6 -29.82 8.33 -10.03
C GLN A 6 -29.05 7.97 -8.75
N HIS A 7 -29.45 6.89 -8.07
CA HIS A 7 -28.75 6.41 -6.88
C HIS A 7 -27.31 5.97 -7.18
N ALA A 8 -27.10 5.21 -8.27
CA ALA A 8 -25.76 4.83 -8.71
C ALA A 8 -24.87 6.04 -9.05
N THR A 9 -25.45 7.07 -9.67
CA THR A 9 -24.73 8.32 -10.00
C THR A 9 -24.30 9.07 -8.74
N GLN A 10 -25.18 9.15 -7.75
CA GLN A 10 -24.88 9.79 -6.46
C GLN A 10 -23.74 9.06 -5.73
N LEU A 11 -23.79 7.72 -5.67
CA LEU A 11 -22.73 6.90 -5.07
C LEU A 11 -21.38 7.07 -5.78
N ASP A 12 -21.35 7.18 -7.11
CA ASP A 12 -20.11 7.42 -7.85
C ASP A 12 -19.51 8.79 -7.53
N MET A 13 -20.34 9.84 -7.45
CA MET A 13 -19.88 11.18 -7.08
C MET A 13 -19.26 11.21 -5.67
N GLU A 14 -19.93 10.58 -4.70
CA GLU A 14 -19.43 10.48 -3.32
C GLU A 14 -18.12 9.70 -3.25
N ASN A 15 -18.01 8.59 -3.98
CA ASN A 15 -16.79 7.80 -4.07
C ASN A 15 -15.63 8.61 -4.66
N ARG A 16 -15.85 9.36 -5.76
CA ARG A 16 -14.83 10.21 -6.37
C ARG A 16 -14.36 11.30 -5.41
N GLN A 17 -15.27 11.95 -4.72
CA GLN A 17 -14.93 12.99 -3.75
C GLN A 17 -14.09 12.43 -2.60
N SER A 18 -14.45 11.24 -2.10
CA SER A 18 -13.71 10.53 -1.05
C SER A 18 -12.29 10.16 -1.49
N LEU A 19 -12.12 9.67 -2.73
CA LEU A 19 -10.82 9.33 -3.29
C LEU A 19 -9.91 10.55 -3.44
N ILE A 20 -10.45 11.69 -3.94
CA ILE A 20 -9.68 12.94 -4.05
C ILE A 20 -9.22 13.42 -2.68
N ASN A 21 -10.10 13.38 -1.68
CA ASN A 21 -9.75 13.79 -0.32
C ASN A 21 -8.67 12.88 0.27
N THR A 22 -8.77 11.58 0.03
CA THR A 22 -7.78 10.61 0.51
C THR A 22 -6.43 10.81 -0.18
N LEU A 23 -6.39 11.12 -1.48
CA LEU A 23 -5.15 11.44 -2.18
C LEU A 23 -4.46 12.66 -1.58
N LYS A 24 -5.22 13.72 -1.26
CA LYS A 24 -4.68 14.91 -0.60
C LYS A 24 -4.10 14.59 0.78
N ILE A 25 -4.82 13.80 1.59
CA ILE A 25 -4.33 13.36 2.90
C ILE A 25 -3.06 12.52 2.74
N ALA A 26 -3.04 11.60 1.77
CA ALA A 26 -1.90 10.75 1.52
C ALA A 26 -0.67 11.53 1.07
N GLU A 27 -0.84 12.54 0.23
CA GLU A 27 0.23 13.45 -0.19
C GLU A 27 0.79 14.25 0.98
N GLN A 28 -0.06 14.79 1.86
CA GLN A 28 0.35 15.60 3.00
C GLN A 28 0.99 14.81 4.15
N ASN A 29 0.62 13.54 4.30
CA ASN A 29 1.06 12.69 5.40
C ASN A 29 2.01 11.59 4.94
N MET A 30 2.58 11.72 3.75
CA MET A 30 3.49 10.71 3.23
C MET A 30 4.78 10.70 4.05
N CYS A 31 5.20 9.50 4.42
CA CYS A 31 6.46 9.24 5.10
C CYS A 31 7.39 8.44 4.18
N GLU A 32 8.68 8.58 4.43
CA GLU A 32 9.72 7.90 3.66
C GLU A 32 10.69 7.17 4.59
N LYS A 33 11.06 5.95 4.19
CA LYS A 33 12.16 5.16 4.74
C LYS A 33 13.21 4.96 3.65
N GLU A 34 14.26 4.20 3.96
CA GLU A 34 15.39 4.01 3.05
C GLU A 34 14.95 3.39 1.72
N TYR A 35 14.06 2.39 1.74
CA TYR A 35 13.66 1.62 0.57
C TYR A 35 12.18 1.76 0.19
N ILE A 36 11.32 2.26 1.08
CA ILE A 36 9.88 2.42 0.81
C ILE A 36 9.36 3.83 1.12
N ARG A 37 8.22 4.15 0.52
CA ARG A 37 7.34 5.23 0.99
C ARG A 37 6.07 4.64 1.57
N TYR A 38 5.45 5.34 2.51
CA TYR A 38 4.24 4.86 3.15
C TYR A 38 3.35 5.99 3.64
N VAL A 39 2.10 5.65 3.91
CA VAL A 39 1.15 6.51 4.62
C VAL A 39 0.41 5.69 5.65
N LYS A 40 0.11 6.30 6.80
CA LYS A 40 -0.81 5.76 7.80
C LYS A 40 -2.11 6.55 7.74
N LEU A 41 -3.20 5.82 7.55
CA LEU A 41 -4.57 6.31 7.43
C LEU A 41 -5.44 5.60 8.46
N SER A 42 -6.60 6.15 8.76
CA SER A 42 -7.55 5.55 9.71
C SER A 42 -8.97 5.64 9.17
N ASN A 43 -9.66 4.49 9.13
CA ASN A 43 -11.06 4.37 8.70
C ASN A 43 -11.34 4.93 7.28
N ILE A 44 -10.37 4.78 6.36
CA ILE A 44 -10.48 5.24 4.98
C ILE A 44 -10.83 4.08 4.03
N SER A 45 -11.71 4.30 3.06
CA SER A 45 -11.97 3.36 1.96
C SER A 45 -11.05 3.64 0.76
N GLY A 46 -10.81 2.64 -0.10
CA GLY A 46 -10.06 2.85 -1.35
C GLY A 46 -8.53 2.99 -1.22
N THR A 47 -7.94 2.58 -0.10
CA THR A 47 -6.47 2.65 0.15
C THR A 47 -5.63 1.98 -0.94
N GLY A 48 -6.14 0.90 -1.55
CA GLY A 48 -5.47 0.23 -2.67
C GLY A 48 -5.44 1.05 -3.97
N ILE A 49 -6.43 1.93 -4.20
CA ILE A 49 -6.47 2.85 -5.36
C ILE A 49 -5.47 3.98 -5.12
N VAL A 50 -5.51 4.56 -3.92
CA VAL A 50 -4.59 5.62 -3.49
C VAL A 50 -3.14 5.15 -3.62
N ALA A 51 -2.81 3.99 -3.06
CA ALA A 51 -1.48 3.39 -3.21
C ALA A 51 -1.08 3.22 -4.68
N GLY A 52 -2.01 2.85 -5.55
CA GLY A 52 -1.77 2.67 -6.98
C GLY A 52 -1.48 3.98 -7.70
N ILE A 53 -2.28 5.02 -7.44
CA ILE A 53 -2.10 6.36 -8.03
C ILE A 53 -0.76 6.96 -7.57
N THR A 54 -0.50 6.93 -6.26
CA THR A 54 0.73 7.47 -5.66
C THR A 54 1.98 6.82 -6.25
N THR A 55 2.03 5.49 -6.33
CA THR A 55 3.20 4.79 -6.89
C THR A 55 3.38 5.06 -8.39
N ARG A 56 2.29 5.13 -9.17
CA ARG A 56 2.41 5.21 -10.63
C ARG A 56 2.70 6.61 -11.14
N TYR A 57 2.14 7.64 -10.49
CA TYR A 57 2.13 8.99 -11.05
C TYR A 57 2.87 10.02 -10.21
N LEU A 58 3.05 9.77 -8.91
CA LEU A 58 3.70 10.74 -8.01
C LEU A 58 5.13 10.29 -7.65
N PHE A 59 5.30 9.02 -7.27
CA PHE A 59 6.55 8.54 -6.65
C PHE A 59 6.95 7.13 -7.13
N PRO A 60 7.41 6.97 -8.39
CA PRO A 60 7.62 5.65 -9.02
C PRO A 60 8.94 4.96 -8.70
N ASP A 61 9.84 5.63 -7.97
CA ASP A 61 11.21 5.21 -7.65
C ASP A 61 11.30 4.27 -6.44
N LYS A 62 10.28 4.22 -5.58
CA LYS A 62 10.19 3.31 -4.43
C LYS A 62 8.82 2.63 -4.37
N PRO A 63 8.71 1.41 -3.83
CA PRO A 63 7.40 0.84 -3.51
C PRO A 63 6.67 1.71 -2.49
N PHE A 64 5.35 1.73 -2.59
CA PHE A 64 4.47 2.46 -1.69
C PHE A 64 3.60 1.53 -0.86
N ILE A 65 3.50 1.79 0.44
CA ILE A 65 2.69 1.02 1.39
C ILE A 65 1.63 1.93 2.02
N ALA A 66 0.36 1.67 1.74
CA ALA A 66 -0.75 2.28 2.47
C ALA A 66 -1.15 1.39 3.65
N VAL A 67 -1.11 1.94 4.86
CA VAL A 67 -1.54 1.29 6.10
C VAL A 67 -2.81 1.99 6.58
N ASN A 68 -3.89 1.24 6.77
CA ASN A 68 -5.19 1.77 7.17
C ASN A 68 -5.72 1.05 8.41
N SER A 69 -5.69 1.74 9.54
CA SER A 69 -6.16 1.20 10.80
C SER A 69 -7.69 1.32 10.89
N THR A 70 -8.34 0.25 11.31
CA THR A 70 -9.78 0.17 11.60
C THR A 70 -9.97 -0.28 13.06
N SER A 71 -11.20 -0.28 13.57
CA SER A 71 -11.49 -0.74 14.94
C SER A 71 -10.97 -2.15 15.21
N ASP A 72 -11.01 -3.03 14.20
CA ASP A 72 -10.80 -4.47 14.39
C ASP A 72 -9.44 -4.94 13.89
N THR A 73 -8.88 -4.27 12.87
CA THR A 73 -7.64 -4.69 12.21
C THR A 73 -7.00 -3.55 11.44
N VAL A 74 -5.74 -3.72 11.08
CA VAL A 74 -5.06 -2.83 10.14
C VAL A 74 -5.01 -3.50 8.77
N LYS A 75 -5.50 -2.81 7.74
CA LYS A 75 -5.43 -3.24 6.34
C LYS A 75 -4.25 -2.57 5.65
N VAL A 76 -3.46 -3.37 4.94
CA VAL A 76 -2.27 -2.91 4.21
C VAL A 76 -2.47 -3.11 2.71
N SER A 77 -2.06 -2.13 1.91
CA SER A 77 -1.95 -2.22 0.46
C SER A 77 -0.57 -1.77 0.00
N GLY A 78 0.22 -2.69 -0.55
CA GLY A 78 1.51 -2.39 -1.17
C GLY A 78 1.43 -2.34 -2.70
N ARG A 79 2.19 -1.42 -3.29
CA ARG A 79 2.27 -1.21 -4.73
C ARG A 79 3.70 -0.92 -5.17
N GLY A 80 4.11 -1.51 -6.28
CA GLY A 80 5.38 -1.26 -6.94
C GLY A 80 5.19 -0.90 -8.41
N THR A 81 6.30 -0.71 -9.10
CA THR A 81 6.32 -0.46 -10.55
C THR A 81 6.95 -1.65 -11.28
N ARG A 82 6.67 -1.80 -12.59
CA ARG A 82 7.31 -2.85 -13.40
C ARG A 82 8.84 -2.70 -13.40
N LYS A 83 9.36 -1.47 -13.33
CA LYS A 83 10.78 -1.18 -13.21
C LYS A 83 11.36 -1.80 -11.94
N LEU A 84 10.74 -1.56 -10.78
CA LEU A 84 11.18 -2.14 -9.50
C LEU A 84 11.09 -3.67 -9.51
N VAL A 85 10.03 -4.25 -10.07
CA VAL A 85 9.91 -5.71 -10.24
C VAL A 85 11.03 -6.27 -11.11
N SER A 86 11.38 -5.58 -12.21
CA SER A 86 12.52 -5.97 -13.05
C SER A 86 13.88 -5.81 -12.36
N GLN A 87 13.93 -5.12 -11.21
CA GLN A 87 15.09 -4.97 -10.33
C GLN A 87 15.04 -5.92 -9.12
N GLY A 88 14.16 -6.92 -9.15
CA GLY A 88 14.09 -7.95 -8.11
C GLY A 88 13.03 -7.72 -7.03
N LEU A 89 12.20 -6.69 -7.12
CA LEU A 89 11.09 -6.49 -6.16
C LEU A 89 10.05 -7.60 -6.30
N ASP A 90 9.75 -8.25 -5.17
CA ASP A 90 8.59 -9.12 -4.99
C ASP A 90 7.84 -8.75 -3.71
N LEU A 91 6.81 -7.89 -3.86
CA LEU A 91 5.96 -7.47 -2.76
C LEU A 91 5.09 -8.59 -2.19
N ALA A 92 4.81 -9.66 -2.94
CA ALA A 92 4.03 -10.77 -2.39
C ALA A 92 4.80 -11.48 -1.29
N ALA A 93 6.08 -11.78 -1.56
CA ALA A 93 6.99 -12.35 -0.58
C ALA A 93 7.21 -11.40 0.61
N VAL A 94 7.53 -10.13 0.34
CA VAL A 94 7.79 -9.12 1.39
C VAL A 94 6.60 -8.96 2.33
N ILE A 95 5.40 -8.72 1.78
CA ILE A 95 4.22 -8.42 2.60
C ILE A 95 3.77 -9.66 3.37
N LYS A 96 3.86 -10.85 2.77
CA LYS A 96 3.56 -12.10 3.47
C LYS A 96 4.47 -12.26 4.70
N SER A 97 5.79 -12.20 4.51
CA SER A 97 6.74 -12.39 5.61
C SER A 97 6.62 -11.31 6.68
N ALA A 98 6.43 -10.04 6.29
CA ALA A 98 6.24 -8.96 7.26
C ALA A 98 4.94 -9.10 8.06
N ALA A 99 3.84 -9.52 7.41
CA ALA A 99 2.57 -9.75 8.09
C ALA A 99 2.66 -10.91 9.08
N GLU A 100 3.22 -12.05 8.66
CA GLU A 100 3.40 -13.23 9.52
C GLU A 100 4.25 -12.89 10.76
N ALA A 101 5.31 -12.11 10.60
CA ALA A 101 6.19 -11.69 11.71
C ALA A 101 5.47 -10.89 12.80
N VAL A 102 4.41 -10.14 12.45
CA VAL A 102 3.61 -9.35 13.40
C VAL A 102 2.29 -10.00 13.78
N GLY A 103 2.10 -11.29 13.46
CA GLY A 103 0.88 -12.04 13.78
C GLY A 103 -0.31 -11.75 12.86
N GLY A 104 -0.05 -11.25 11.65
CA GLY A 104 -1.04 -11.04 10.61
C GLY A 104 -0.95 -12.05 9.46
N VAL A 105 -1.68 -11.77 8.38
CA VAL A 105 -1.69 -12.56 7.14
C VAL A 105 -1.56 -11.64 5.94
N GLY A 106 -0.79 -12.04 4.93
CA GLY A 106 -0.56 -11.25 3.73
C GLY A 106 -0.19 -12.07 2.50
N GLY A 107 -0.19 -11.40 1.34
CA GLY A 107 0.19 -11.99 0.06
C GLY A 107 -0.33 -11.18 -1.13
N GLY A 108 -0.26 -11.78 -2.33
CA GLY A 108 -0.72 -11.18 -3.57
C GLY A 108 0.24 -11.43 -4.73
N HIS A 109 0.46 -10.41 -5.56
CA HIS A 109 1.40 -10.45 -6.69
C HIS A 109 2.64 -9.59 -6.40
N ASN A 110 3.74 -9.88 -7.08
CA ASN A 110 5.02 -9.17 -6.94
C ASN A 110 4.91 -7.64 -7.06
N ILE A 111 3.98 -7.13 -7.88
CA ILE A 111 3.76 -5.69 -8.08
C ILE A 111 2.66 -5.10 -7.16
N ALA A 112 1.75 -5.92 -6.67
CA ALA A 112 0.59 -5.46 -5.89
C ALA A 112 0.16 -6.55 -4.92
N SER A 113 0.29 -6.25 -3.63
CA SER A 113 0.03 -7.18 -2.53
C SER A 113 -0.65 -6.47 -1.37
N GLY A 114 -1.22 -7.24 -0.44
CA GLY A 114 -1.92 -6.71 0.72
C GLY A 114 -1.81 -7.61 1.94
N ALA A 115 -2.16 -7.06 3.10
CA ALA A 115 -2.17 -7.78 4.36
C ALA A 115 -3.27 -7.30 5.31
N SER A 116 -3.58 -8.12 6.30
CA SER A 116 -4.30 -7.76 7.51
C SER A 116 -3.39 -8.03 8.70
N ILE A 117 -3.12 -7.03 9.53
CA ILE A 117 -2.27 -7.15 10.72
C ILE A 117 -3.03 -6.68 11.98
N PRO A 118 -2.60 -7.08 13.19
CA PRO A 118 -3.17 -6.57 14.43
C PRO A 118 -2.95 -5.05 14.61
N ASN A 119 -3.87 -4.38 15.29
CA ASN A 119 -3.70 -2.99 15.70
C ASN A 119 -2.48 -2.84 16.64
N GLY A 120 -1.74 -1.74 16.50
CA GLY A 120 -0.53 -1.46 17.29
C GLY A 120 0.75 -2.10 16.73
N ARG A 121 0.67 -2.82 15.60
CA ARG A 121 1.82 -3.46 14.94
C ARG A 121 2.29 -2.73 13.68
N GLU A 122 1.74 -1.56 13.39
CA GLU A 122 1.98 -0.83 12.14
C GLU A 122 3.45 -0.46 11.94
N GLU A 123 4.09 0.13 12.96
CA GLU A 123 5.49 0.58 12.85
C GLU A 123 6.48 -0.59 12.71
N GLU A 124 6.22 -1.68 13.44
CA GLU A 124 7.01 -2.90 13.34
C GLU A 124 6.88 -3.51 11.94
N PHE A 125 5.66 -3.63 11.43
CA PHE A 125 5.38 -4.10 10.07
C PHE A 125 6.10 -3.24 9.02
N ILE A 126 5.99 -1.91 9.09
CA ILE A 126 6.63 -0.97 8.15
C ILE A 126 8.15 -1.12 8.18
N THR A 127 8.73 -1.28 9.37
CA THR A 127 10.18 -1.49 9.53
C THR A 127 10.65 -2.78 8.89
N ILE A 128 9.92 -3.88 9.07
CA ILE A 128 10.24 -5.18 8.46
C ILE A 128 10.12 -5.10 6.94
N VAL A 129 9.06 -4.46 6.43
CA VAL A 129 8.88 -4.27 4.98
C VAL A 129 10.06 -3.51 4.37
N ASP A 130 10.48 -2.39 4.97
CA ASP A 130 11.61 -1.59 4.47
C ASP A 130 12.90 -2.42 4.36
N GLN A 131 13.21 -3.19 5.42
CA GLN A 131 14.39 -4.07 5.44
C GLN A 131 14.33 -5.17 4.38
N LEU A 132 13.16 -5.82 4.20
CA LEU A 132 13.00 -6.89 3.22
C LEU A 132 13.07 -6.38 1.78
N VAL A 133 12.49 -5.21 1.50
CA VAL A 133 12.63 -4.53 0.19
C VAL A 133 14.09 -4.21 -0.07
N GLY A 134 14.80 -3.64 0.91
CA GLY A 134 16.23 -3.35 0.78
C GLY A 134 17.06 -4.59 0.43
N LYS A 135 16.80 -5.73 1.10
CA LYS A 135 17.46 -7.00 0.78
C LYS A 135 17.20 -7.46 -0.66
N GLN A 136 15.95 -7.36 -1.14
CA GLN A 136 15.61 -7.76 -2.51
C GLN A 136 16.33 -6.89 -3.56
N LEU A 137 16.29 -5.57 -3.37
CA LEU A 137 16.86 -4.63 -4.34
C LEU A 137 18.40 -4.57 -4.28
N HIS A 138 19.01 -4.76 -3.10
CA HIS A 138 20.46 -4.78 -2.96
C HIS A 138 21.08 -6.05 -3.58
N ASN A 139 20.52 -7.24 -3.27
CA ASN A 139 21.03 -8.50 -3.80
C ASN A 139 20.95 -8.58 -5.33
N PHE A 140 19.98 -7.89 -5.95
CA PHE A 140 19.87 -7.83 -7.39
C PHE A 140 21.01 -7.04 -8.07
N VAL A 141 21.51 -5.98 -7.41
CA VAL A 141 22.62 -5.17 -7.93
C VAL A 141 23.95 -5.92 -7.86
N VAL A 142 24.16 -6.73 -6.82
CA VAL A 142 25.40 -7.48 -6.60
C VAL A 142 25.55 -8.69 -7.55
N GLN A 143 24.44 -9.20 -8.11
CA GLN A 143 24.43 -10.36 -9.00
C GLN A 143 24.51 -10.02 -10.51
N ARG A 144 24.76 -8.75 -10.85
CA ARG A 144 24.98 -8.28 -12.24
C ARG A 144 26.43 -7.87 -12.44
#